data_AF-A0A2R6C3G7-F1
#
_entry.id   AF-A0A2R6C3G7-F1
#
_cell.length_a   1.000
_cell.length_b   1.000
_cell.length_c   1.000
_cell.angle_alpha   90.00
_cell.angle_beta   90.00
_cell.angle_gamma   90.00
#
_symmetry.space_group_name_H-M   'P 1'
#
loop_
_entity.id
_entity.type
_entity.pdbx_description
1 polymer ?
#
loop_
_entity_poly.entity_id
_entity_poly.type
_entity_poly.pdbx_seq_one_letter_code
_entity_poly.pdbx_strand_id
1 'polypeptide(L)' 'MKLYVCSSCGSKFFEERMICAKCRSVEFYEKEFEEKEVISETTLTSTPAGFPDTLLIRLIRVDGVTCLVGDVKQT' A
#
# COMPACT_ATOMS: atom_id res chain seq x y z
N MET A 1 -8.09 -0.07 4.58
CA MET A 1 -6.76 0.43 4.16
C MET A 1 -6.97 1.66 3.33
N LYS A 2 -6.18 2.70 3.62
CA LYS A 2 -6.32 4.01 3.03
C LYS A 2 -5.62 4.06 1.68
N LEU A 3 -6.29 4.57 0.66
CA LEU A 3 -5.70 4.90 -0.64
C LEU A 3 -5.97 6.38 -0.96
N TYR A 4 -5.10 6.96 -1.80
CA TYR A 4 -5.24 8.30 -2.34
C TYR A 4 -5.90 8.24 -3.71
N VAL A 5 -7.03 8.90 -3.86
CA VAL A 5 -7.85 8.88 -5.07
C VAL A 5 -7.81 10.25 -5.73
N CYS A 6 -7.45 10.30 -7.01
CA CYS A 6 -7.47 11.54 -7.78
C CYS A 6 -8.90 12.04 -7.95
N SER A 7 -9.17 13.28 -7.52
CA SER A 7 -10.50 13.91 -7.59
C SER A 7 -10.99 14.09 -9.03
N SER A 8 -10.08 14.17 -10.00
CA SER A 8 -10.42 14.41 -11.41
C SER A 8 -10.72 13.14 -12.20
N CYS A 9 -9.94 12.06 -12.04
CA CYS A 9 -10.05 10.87 -12.89
C CYS A 9 -10.28 9.54 -12.14
N GLY A 10 -10.36 9.58 -10.81
CA GLY A 10 -10.62 8.40 -9.97
C GLY A 10 -9.48 7.39 -9.92
N SER A 11 -8.30 7.71 -10.47
CA SER A 11 -7.11 6.85 -10.33
C SER A 11 -6.67 6.78 -8.88
N LYS A 12 -6.27 5.59 -8.45
CA LYS A 12 -6.01 5.26 -7.04
C LYS A 12 -4.54 4.94 -6.86
N PHE A 13 -3.99 5.34 -5.72
CA PHE A 13 -2.58 5.20 -5.39
C PHE A 13 -2.43 4.81 -3.93
N PHE A 14 -1.42 3.99 -3.64
CA PHE A 14 -1.11 3.60 -2.26
C PHE A 14 -0.54 4.76 -1.44
N GLU A 15 0.34 5.56 -2.07
CA GLU A 15 0.95 6.74 -1.48
C GLU A 15 0.38 8.02 -2.09
N GLU A 16 0.42 9.10 -1.31
CA GLU A 16 0.07 10.43 -1.79
C GLU A 16 0.99 10.83 -2.95
N ARG A 17 0.42 11.45 -3.98
CA ARG A 17 1.17 11.91 -5.15
C ARG A 17 0.97 13.41 -5.28
N MET A 18 2.05 14.13 -5.60
CA MET A 18 1.94 15.54 -5.98
C MET A 18 1.14 15.72 -7.28
N ILE A 19 1.24 14.78 -8.21
CA ILE A 19 0.63 14.85 -9.54
C ILE A 19 0.08 13.48 -9.93
N CYS A 20 -1.16 13.43 -10.45
CA CYS A 20 -1.76 12.22 -10.98
C CYS A 20 -1.06 11.77 -12.27
N ALA A 21 -0.51 10.55 -12.27
CA ALA A 21 0.17 9.99 -13.42
C ALA A 21 -0.74 9.82 -14.67
N LYS A 22 -2.07 9.79 -14.49
CA LYS A 22 -3.03 9.60 -15.58
C LYS A 22 -3.54 10.92 -16.18
N CYS A 23 -3.92 11.89 -15.34
CA CYS A 23 -4.57 13.13 -15.79
C CYS A 23 -3.85 14.42 -15.39
N ARG A 24 -2.71 14.32 -14.69
CA ARG A 24 -1.90 15.45 -14.21
C ARG A 24 -2.59 16.42 -13.22
N SER A 25 -3.79 16.09 -12.73
CA SER A 25 -4.38 16.82 -11.59
C SER A 25 -3.51 16.71 -10.35
N VAL A 26 -3.57 17.74 -9.50
CA VAL A 26 -2.89 17.83 -8.20
C VAL A 26 -3.85 17.60 -7.03
N GLU A 27 -5.15 17.40 -7.30
CA GLU A 27 -6.18 17.22 -6.28
C GLU A 27 -6.44 15.73 -6.00
N PHE A 28 -6.30 15.37 -4.73
CA PHE A 28 -6.54 14.02 -4.23
C PHE A 28 -7.38 14.07 -2.96
N TYR A 29 -8.09 12.97 -2.70
CA TYR A 29 -8.74 12.71 -1.43
C TYR A 29 -8.40 11.31 -0.94
N GLU A 30 -8.58 11.10 0.35
CA GLU A 30 -8.29 9.85 1.01
C GLU A 30 -9.57 9.04 1.15
N LYS A 31 -9.48 7.73 0.91
CA LYS A 31 -10.61 6.83 1.11
C LYS A 31 -10.16 5.50 1.67
N GLU A 32 -10.95 4.96 2.60
CA GLU A 32 -10.75 3.62 3.13
C GLU A 32 -11.41 2.57 2.25
N PHE A 33 -10.70 1.46 2.08
CA PHE A 33 -11.13 0.28 1.33
C PHE A 33 -10.95 -0.99 2.17
N GLU A 34 -11.93 -1.88 2.11
CA GLU A 34 -11.97 -3.12 2.90
C GLU A 34 -11.34 -4.32 2.17
N GLU A 35 -11.50 -4.39 0.84
CA GLU A 35 -11.03 -5.52 0.04
C GLU A 35 -9.49 -5.57 0.04
N LYS A 36 -8.94 -6.68 0.55
CA LYS A 36 -7.50 -6.98 0.54
C LYS A 36 -7.30 -8.41 0.08
N GLU A 37 -6.78 -8.59 -1.13
CA GLU A 37 -6.30 -9.87 -1.62
C GLU A 37 -4.79 -9.96 -1.35
N VAL A 38 -4.31 -11.03 -0.71
CA VAL A 38 -2.86 -11.30 -0.61
C VAL A 38 -2.41 -11.95 -1.91
N ILE A 39 -1.58 -11.25 -2.68
CA ILE A 39 -1.03 -11.74 -3.95
C ILE A 39 0.18 -12.65 -3.67
N SER A 40 1.05 -12.23 -2.75
CA SER A 40 2.27 -12.95 -2.39
C SER A 40 2.73 -12.50 -1.00
N GLU A 41 3.44 -13.36 -0.29
CA GLU A 41 4.03 -13.03 1.00
C GLU A 41 5.35 -13.75 1.24
N THR A 42 6.19 -13.15 2.08
CA THR A 42 7.44 -13.74 2.54
C THR A 42 7.75 -13.30 3.97
N THR A 43 8.47 -14.14 4.71
CA THR A 43 8.93 -13.80 6.06
C THR A 43 10.43 -13.51 6.02
N LEU A 44 10.81 -12.30 6.44
CA LEU A 44 12.20 -11.97 6.73
C LEU A 44 12.51 -12.44 8.15
N THR A 45 13.50 -13.31 8.31
CA THR A 45 13.94 -13.84 9.61
C THR A 45 15.27 -13.25 10.10
N SER A 46 15.85 -12.35 9.31
CA SER A 46 17.05 -11.59 9.64
C SER A 46 16.88 -10.20 9.06
N THR A 47 16.69 -9.21 9.92
CA THR A 47 16.40 -7.82 9.56
C THR A 47 17.52 -6.90 10.05
N PRO A 48 17.68 -5.69 9.46
CA PRO A 48 18.70 -4.75 9.91
C PRO A 48 18.49 -4.31 11.36
N ALA A 49 19.58 -3.86 12.01
CA ALA A 49 19.50 -3.31 13.36
C ALA A 49 18.47 -2.17 13.44
N GLY A 50 17.61 -2.21 14.47
CA GLY A 50 16.51 -1.27 14.63
C GLY A 50 15.16 -1.74 14.04
N PHE A 51 15.10 -2.91 13.41
CA PHE A 51 13.87 -3.56 12.98
C PHE A 51 13.54 -4.79 13.85
N PRO A 52 12.30 -5.28 13.85
CA PRO A 52 11.92 -6.53 14.50
C PRO A 52 12.66 -7.73 13.90
N ASP A 53 13.05 -8.71 14.73
CA ASP A 53 13.77 -9.92 14.30
C ASP A 53 13.07 -10.69 13.18
N THR A 54 11.73 -10.65 13.17
CA THR A 54 10.92 -11.24 12.12
C THR A 54 9.90 -10.24 11.57
N LEU A 55 9.89 -10.09 10.25
CA LEU A 55 8.95 -9.25 9.52
C LEU A 55 8.19 -10.08 8.48
N LEU A 56 6.87 -9.95 8.45
CA LEU A 56 6.04 -10.47 7.38
C LEU A 56 5.89 -9.37 6.32
N ILE A 57 6.38 -9.63 5.11
CA ILE A 57 6.24 -8.73 3.96
C ILE A 57 5.20 -9.32 3.03
N ARG A 58 4.19 -8.53 2.66
CA ARG A 58 3.07 -8.96 1.83
C ARG A 58 2.89 -8.03 0.64
N LEU A 59 2.74 -8.60 -0.54
CA LEU A 59 2.21 -7.93 -1.70
C LEU A 59 0.70 -8.15 -1.70
N ILE A 60 -0.07 -7.08 -1.53
CA ILE A 60 -1.53 -7.13 -1.44
C ILE A 60 -2.16 -6.32 -2.58
N ARG A 61 -3.41 -6.64 -2.93
CA ARG A 61 -4.25 -5.85 -3.82
C ARG A 61 -5.41 -5.25 -3.04
N VAL A 62 -5.61 -3.95 -3.20
CA VAL A 62 -6.71 -3.19 -2.60
C VAL A 62 -7.37 -2.35 -3.67
N ASP A 63 -8.63 -2.65 -3.99
CA ASP A 63 -9.42 -1.95 -5.02
C ASP A 63 -8.65 -1.73 -6.35
N GLY A 64 -7.99 -2.81 -6.80
CA GLY A 64 -7.18 -2.85 -8.03
C GLY A 64 -5.75 -2.29 -7.89
N VAL A 65 -5.37 -1.71 -6.75
CA VAL A 65 -4.02 -1.18 -6.50
C VAL A 65 -3.15 -2.23 -5.80
N THR A 66 -1.99 -2.54 -6.38
CA THR A 66 -1.00 -3.42 -5.77
C THR A 66 -0.10 -2.63 -4.81
N CYS A 67 0.02 -3.10 -3.57
CA CYS A 67 0.72 -2.44 -2.48
C CYS A 67 1.67 -3.43 -1.79
N LEU A 68 2.87 -2.97 -1.40
CA LEU A 68 3.78 -3.75 -0.55
C LEU A 68 3.61 -3.27 0.89
N VAL A 69 3.23 -4.17 1.80
CA VAL A 69 3.04 -3.87 3.22
C VAL A 69 3.95 -4.75 4.07
N GLY A 70 4.42 -4.20 5.18
CA GLY A 70 5.20 -4.92 6.18
C GLY A 70 4.48 -4.92 7.51
N ASP A 71 4.42 -6.08 8.15
CA ASP A 71 3.80 -6.29 9.45
C ASP A 71 4.78 -7.00 10.38
N VAL A 72 4.73 -6.65 11.67
CA VAL A 72 5.45 -7.43 12.70
C VAL A 72 4.74 -8.77 12.83
N LYS A 73 5.47 -9.87 12.63
CA LYS A 73 4.88 -11.20 12.83
C LYS A 73 4.69 -11.42 14.33
N GLN A 74 3.45 -11.38 14.80
CA GLN A 74 3.13 -11.78 16.17
C GLN A 74 3.26 -13.31 16.25
N THR A 75 4.27 -13.78 17.00
CA THR A 75 4.43 -15.18 17.42
C THR A 75 3.47 -15.54 18.54
#